data_AF-A0A962V7Q1-F1
#
_entry.id   AF-A0A962V7Q1-F1
#
_cell.length_a   1.000
_cell.length_b   1.000
_cell.length_c   1.000
_cell.angle_alpha   90.00
_cell.angle_beta   90.00
_cell.angle_gamma   90.00
#
_symmetry.space_group_name_H-M   'P 1'
#
loop_
_entity.id
_entity.type
_entity.pdbx_description
1 polymer ?
#
loop_
_entity_poly.entity_id
_entity_poly.type
_entity_poly.pdbx_seq_one_letter_code
_entity_poly.pdbx_strand_id
1 'polypeptide(L)'
;MLQQWATSTPLALLNMLPQRMWPGSALGRGLETQFFSSVPSPPNTKLSQNYPIESEDEFSLLQPVELLLKLPVLTLEPLSILSWAKLLTGKQQAWVAGTVFTIDTRYAPKENSPARLPSSPTEDLIEKRLQRFFADASPLAQRLASYLAAAPLTLPVMRLVQSVMLPRSNQTHLAEVYVSGLLKQQAMPEDQTAKGDFKDIYYDYYPNVGDRLLSLIGNTEAAQVLLQVSSFVAERTGQSLDFQALLADPHAAGDFTVNEQNRYFAKIGARVLRRLGGDYLKLADRLDGIDDPGGTGTPDDIEPPKTPTPFRDSFIDGSNQGPEMIWLPGGTFTMGDDNSRRNNERPAHPVTLNYFGIGQYPITFDEYDVYCQARSVEKPDDEGWGRGRRPVINISWKDAAEYCRWLSEQTGQDYRLLTEAQWEYACRAGSKGRYCFGDNESQLSKYAWYAENSRNKPQPVGELEANAWGLYDMHGNVWEWVHDWFEGYSQSAQSNPSGPKSGSNRVIRG
;
A
#
# COMPACT_ATOMS: atom_id res chain seq x y z
N MET A 1 33.44 -3.64 -28.66
CA MET A 1 34.35 -3.84 -27.52
C MET A 1 34.35 -5.28 -27.02
N LEU A 2 33.25 -5.81 -26.45
CA LEU A 2 33.19 -7.18 -25.90
C LEU A 2 33.63 -8.27 -26.90
N GLN A 3 33.24 -8.16 -28.18
CA GLN A 3 33.65 -9.09 -29.23
C GLN A 3 35.18 -9.18 -29.39
N GLN A 4 35.88 -8.05 -29.34
CA GLN A 4 37.34 -8.02 -29.49
C GLN A 4 38.02 -8.70 -28.29
N TRP A 5 37.54 -8.47 -27.07
CA TRP A 5 38.09 -9.13 -25.88
C TRP A 5 37.79 -10.62 -25.84
N ALA A 6 36.59 -11.02 -26.27
CA ALA A 6 36.17 -12.42 -26.36
C ALA A 6 37.02 -13.25 -27.33
N THR A 7 37.65 -12.62 -28.34
CA THR A 7 38.52 -13.33 -29.29
C THR A 7 39.92 -13.64 -28.76
N SER A 8 40.44 -12.83 -27.83
CA SER A 8 41.84 -12.88 -27.40
C SER A 8 42.03 -13.40 -25.97
N THR A 9 41.02 -13.26 -25.11
CA THR A 9 41.14 -13.56 -23.68
C THR A 9 39.86 -14.19 -23.13
N PRO A 10 39.93 -15.00 -22.07
CA PRO A 10 38.75 -15.41 -21.33
C PRO A 10 38.02 -14.18 -20.78
N LEU A 11 36.75 -14.06 -21.10
CA LEU A 11 35.89 -12.96 -20.72
C LEU A 11 34.63 -13.52 -20.08
N ALA A 12 34.24 -12.96 -18.95
CA ALA A 12 32.96 -13.25 -18.34
C ALA A 12 32.26 -11.93 -17.97
N LEU A 13 30.94 -11.92 -18.10
CA LEU A 13 30.11 -10.83 -17.61
C LEU A 13 29.81 -11.08 -16.14
N LEU A 14 30.14 -10.13 -15.27
CA LEU A 14 29.65 -10.15 -13.91
C LEU A 14 28.24 -9.56 -13.91
N ASN A 15 27.24 -10.38 -13.57
CA ASN A 15 25.86 -9.97 -13.41
C ASN A 15 25.35 -10.39 -12.03
N MET A 16 24.67 -9.46 -11.36
CA MET A 16 24.08 -9.70 -10.04
C MET A 16 22.76 -10.48 -10.12
N LEU A 17 22.16 -10.58 -11.31
CA LEU A 17 20.91 -11.29 -11.53
C LEU A 17 21.14 -12.79 -11.68
N PRO A 18 20.33 -13.63 -11.02
CA PRO A 18 20.39 -15.07 -11.20
C PRO A 18 19.96 -15.41 -12.64
N GLN A 19 20.40 -16.57 -13.13
CA GLN A 19 20.15 -17.00 -14.51
C GLN A 19 18.67 -16.90 -14.91
N ARG A 20 17.74 -17.37 -14.06
CA ARG A 20 16.29 -17.32 -14.32
C ARG A 20 15.72 -15.91 -14.62
N MET A 21 16.46 -14.85 -14.31
CA MET A 21 16.02 -13.45 -14.51
C MET A 21 16.68 -12.77 -15.71
N TRP A 22 17.61 -13.44 -16.38
CA TRP A 22 18.23 -12.91 -17.59
C TRP A 22 17.22 -12.54 -18.68
N PRO A 23 16.10 -13.27 -18.89
CA PRO A 23 15.07 -12.90 -19.86
C PRO A 23 14.51 -11.48 -19.68
N GLY A 24 14.45 -10.98 -18.44
CA GLY A 24 13.99 -9.62 -18.12
C GLY A 24 15.05 -8.53 -18.30
N SER A 25 16.26 -8.88 -18.75
CA SER A 25 17.40 -7.97 -18.90
C SER A 25 17.92 -7.95 -20.34
N ALA A 26 18.96 -7.15 -20.61
CA ALA A 26 19.63 -7.19 -21.91
C ALA A 26 20.23 -8.57 -22.24
N LEU A 27 20.49 -9.43 -21.24
CA LEU A 27 20.95 -10.80 -21.45
C LEU A 27 19.92 -11.71 -22.12
N GLY A 28 18.63 -11.44 -21.92
CA GLY A 28 17.53 -12.17 -22.54
C GLY A 28 17.40 -12.00 -24.05
N ARG A 29 18.16 -11.05 -24.62
CA ARG A 29 18.26 -10.90 -26.08
C ARG A 29 19.16 -11.94 -26.73
N GLY A 30 19.98 -12.62 -25.94
CA GLY A 30 20.81 -13.73 -26.38
C GLY A 30 20.20 -15.06 -25.96
N LEU A 31 20.68 -16.15 -26.56
CA LEU A 31 20.24 -17.49 -26.24
C LEU A 31 20.99 -18.02 -25.03
N GLU A 32 20.26 -18.45 -24.00
CA GLU A 32 20.84 -19.01 -22.78
C GLU A 32 21.46 -20.39 -23.05
N THR A 33 22.66 -20.61 -22.52
CA THR A 33 23.39 -21.87 -22.70
C THR A 33 24.34 -22.09 -21.51
N GLN A 34 24.88 -23.30 -21.43
CA GLN A 34 26.03 -23.59 -20.58
C GLN A 34 27.30 -23.70 -21.41
N PHE A 35 28.39 -23.16 -20.88
CA PHE A 35 29.72 -23.20 -21.47
C PHE A 35 30.65 -24.13 -20.69
N PHE A 36 31.56 -24.77 -21.41
CA PHE A 36 32.62 -25.58 -20.83
C PHE A 36 33.87 -25.51 -21.71
N SER A 37 34.99 -25.96 -21.14
CA SER A 37 36.26 -26.09 -21.86
C SER A 37 37.08 -27.25 -21.31
N SER A 38 37.73 -27.98 -22.20
CA SER A 38 38.74 -28.99 -21.87
C SER A 38 40.17 -28.44 -21.87
N VAL A 39 40.36 -27.19 -22.31
CA VAL A 39 41.65 -26.50 -22.33
C VAL A 39 41.67 -25.36 -21.31
N PRO A 40 42.80 -25.10 -20.62
CA PRO A 40 42.93 -23.97 -19.70
C PRO A 40 42.84 -22.62 -20.40
N SER A 41 42.22 -21.63 -19.75
CA SER A 41 42.11 -20.23 -20.15
C SER A 41 41.76 -20.02 -21.64
N PRO A 42 40.68 -20.65 -22.15
CA PRO A 42 40.27 -20.46 -23.53
C PRO A 42 39.76 -19.03 -23.77
N PRO A 43 40.04 -18.39 -24.91
CA PRO A 43 39.24 -17.27 -25.36
C PRO A 43 37.79 -17.74 -25.58
N ASN A 44 36.83 -16.83 -25.43
CA ASN A 44 35.41 -17.18 -25.45
C ASN A 44 34.98 -17.86 -26.75
N THR A 45 35.59 -17.52 -27.89
CA THR A 45 35.30 -18.16 -29.19
C THR A 45 35.53 -19.68 -29.17
N LYS A 46 36.48 -20.15 -28.36
CA LYS A 46 36.84 -21.57 -28.21
C LYS A 46 36.04 -22.31 -27.14
N LEU A 47 35.10 -21.66 -26.46
CA LEU A 47 34.22 -22.32 -25.51
C LEU A 47 33.26 -23.28 -26.23
N SER A 48 33.11 -24.47 -25.68
CA SER A 48 32.07 -25.41 -26.09
C SER A 48 30.76 -25.06 -25.42
N GLN A 49 29.65 -25.30 -26.11
CA GLN A 49 28.29 -25.00 -25.67
C GLN A 49 27.50 -26.28 -25.48
N ASN A 50 26.64 -26.30 -24.46
CA ASN A 50 25.63 -27.33 -24.27
C ASN A 50 24.26 -26.68 -24.33
N TYR A 51 23.49 -27.00 -25.37
CA TYR A 51 22.13 -26.49 -25.57
C TYR A 51 21.13 -27.40 -24.87
N PRO A 52 20.22 -26.87 -24.04
CA PRO A 52 18.99 -27.58 -23.71
C PRO A 52 18.11 -27.58 -24.99
N ILE A 53 18.03 -28.71 -25.68
CA ILE A 53 17.31 -28.84 -26.95
C ILE A 53 15.80 -29.00 -26.65
N GLU A 54 14.99 -28.01 -27.00
CA GLU A 54 13.53 -28.19 -27.12
C GLU A 54 12.94 -27.78 -28.49
N SER A 55 13.68 -27.15 -29.41
CA SER A 55 13.20 -27.00 -30.80
C SER A 55 14.34 -26.90 -31.83
N GLU A 56 14.19 -27.57 -32.99
CA GLU A 56 15.11 -27.47 -34.13
C GLU A 56 15.11 -26.07 -34.78
N ASP A 57 14.06 -25.26 -34.52
CA ASP A 57 13.89 -23.92 -35.08
C ASP A 57 14.85 -22.88 -34.48
N GLU A 58 15.19 -22.97 -33.18
CA GLU A 58 16.09 -22.01 -32.53
C GLU A 58 17.55 -22.14 -32.98
N PHE A 59 17.98 -23.35 -33.33
CA PHE A 59 19.36 -23.61 -33.77
C PHE A 59 19.64 -23.00 -35.16
N SER A 60 18.62 -22.92 -36.00
CA SER A 60 18.69 -22.33 -37.34
C SER A 60 18.88 -20.80 -37.29
N LEU A 61 18.44 -20.14 -36.21
CA LEU A 61 18.59 -18.69 -36.00
C LEU A 61 20.04 -18.27 -35.62
N LEU A 62 20.90 -19.22 -35.23
CA LEU A 62 22.27 -18.96 -34.77
C LEU A 62 23.33 -19.08 -35.88
N GLN A 63 22.89 -19.20 -37.13
CA GLN A 63 23.76 -19.22 -38.30
C GLN A 63 23.96 -17.78 -38.82
N PRO A 64 25.19 -17.34 -39.13
CA PRO A 64 26.46 -18.09 -39.10
C PRO A 64 27.17 -18.05 -37.73
N VAL A 65 27.80 -19.18 -37.38
CA VAL A 65 28.51 -19.42 -36.08
C VAL A 65 29.63 -18.40 -35.81
N GLU A 66 30.21 -17.83 -36.86
CA GLU A 66 31.29 -16.83 -36.80
C GLU A 66 30.84 -15.48 -36.20
N LEU A 67 29.53 -15.23 -36.18
CA LEU A 67 28.92 -14.02 -35.64
C LEU A 67 28.38 -14.21 -34.22
N LEU A 68 28.67 -15.34 -33.58
CA LEU A 68 28.22 -15.65 -32.23
C LEU A 68 29.18 -15.13 -31.17
N LEU A 69 28.69 -14.24 -30.32
CA LEU A 69 29.39 -13.77 -29.13
C LEU A 69 29.00 -14.63 -27.93
N LYS A 70 29.90 -15.53 -27.54
CA LYS A 70 29.76 -16.40 -26.36
C LYS A 70 30.14 -15.64 -25.10
N LEU A 71 29.22 -15.45 -24.16
CA LEU A 71 29.48 -14.72 -22.92
C LEU A 71 29.06 -15.55 -21.71
N PRO A 72 30.01 -16.21 -21.02
CA PRO A 72 29.81 -16.68 -19.66
C PRO A 72 29.33 -15.53 -18.77
N VAL A 73 28.36 -15.81 -17.90
CA VAL A 73 27.79 -14.83 -16.98
C VAL A 73 27.94 -15.37 -15.56
N LEU A 74 28.51 -14.55 -14.68
CA LEU A 74 28.86 -14.90 -13.31
C LEU A 74 28.12 -14.02 -12.34
N THR A 75 27.64 -14.62 -11.24
CA THR A 75 27.27 -13.88 -10.02
C THR A 75 28.44 -13.84 -9.05
N LEU A 76 28.35 -12.98 -8.02
CA LEU A 76 29.30 -12.92 -6.91
C LEU A 76 29.16 -14.10 -5.90
N GLU A 77 28.31 -15.08 -6.19
CA GLU A 77 28.15 -16.23 -5.31
C GLU A 77 29.36 -17.17 -5.38
N PRO A 78 29.79 -17.77 -4.24
CA PRO A 78 30.96 -18.64 -4.20
C PRO A 78 30.91 -19.78 -5.24
N LEU A 79 29.74 -20.36 -5.47
CA LEU A 79 29.57 -21.44 -6.46
C LEU A 79 29.77 -20.96 -7.90
N SER A 80 29.27 -19.77 -8.25
CA SER A 80 29.45 -19.16 -9.58
C SER A 80 30.93 -18.89 -9.86
N ILE A 81 31.63 -18.27 -8.90
CA ILE A 81 33.07 -18.00 -9.00
C ILE A 81 33.87 -19.31 -9.09
N LEU A 82 33.49 -20.32 -8.31
CA LEU A 82 34.12 -21.63 -8.36
C LEU A 82 33.94 -22.33 -9.71
N SER A 83 32.75 -22.27 -10.30
CA SER A 83 32.48 -22.82 -11.63
C SER A 83 33.33 -22.13 -12.70
N TRP A 84 33.48 -20.80 -12.62
CA TRP A 84 34.37 -20.05 -13.51
C TRP A 84 35.84 -20.45 -13.35
N ALA A 85 36.34 -20.54 -12.12
CA ALA A 85 37.71 -20.97 -11.85
C ALA A 85 37.98 -22.40 -12.37
N LYS A 86 37.02 -23.31 -12.23
CA LYS A 86 37.12 -24.67 -12.78
C LYS A 86 37.13 -24.67 -14.32
N LEU A 87 36.33 -23.82 -14.95
CA LEU A 87 36.34 -23.67 -16.41
C LEU A 87 37.69 -23.10 -16.90
N LEU A 88 38.22 -22.06 -16.25
CA LEU A 88 39.52 -21.49 -16.59
C LEU A 88 40.69 -22.46 -16.41
N THR A 89 40.58 -23.43 -15.51
CA THR A 89 41.60 -24.47 -15.32
C THR A 89 41.45 -25.65 -16.29
N GLY A 90 40.45 -25.63 -17.18
CA GLY A 90 40.20 -26.71 -18.15
C GLY A 90 39.66 -27.99 -17.50
N LYS A 91 39.07 -27.90 -16.30
CA LYS A 91 38.53 -29.07 -15.61
C LYS A 91 37.30 -29.59 -16.34
N GLN A 92 37.33 -30.85 -16.76
CA GLN A 92 36.18 -31.50 -17.40
C GLN A 92 34.95 -31.48 -16.46
N GLN A 93 33.75 -31.38 -17.07
CA GLN A 93 32.46 -31.30 -16.37
C GLN A 93 32.22 -30.03 -15.54
N ALA A 94 33.05 -29.00 -15.71
CA ALA A 94 32.77 -27.67 -15.15
C ALA A 94 31.93 -26.85 -16.14
N TRP A 95 30.71 -26.55 -15.74
CA TRP A 95 29.76 -25.78 -16.54
C TRP A 95 29.61 -24.38 -15.98
N VAL A 96 29.60 -23.40 -16.86
CA VAL A 96 29.33 -22.00 -16.51
C VAL A 96 28.15 -21.53 -17.35
N ALA A 97 27.10 -21.06 -16.69
CA ALA A 97 25.97 -20.49 -17.39
C ALA A 97 26.38 -19.22 -18.16
N GLY A 98 25.71 -18.95 -19.26
CA GLY A 98 25.86 -17.68 -19.95
C GLY A 98 24.94 -17.57 -21.14
N THR A 99 25.21 -16.57 -21.99
CA THR A 99 24.35 -16.23 -23.11
C THR A 99 25.15 -16.11 -24.40
N VAL A 100 24.50 -16.39 -25.52
CA VAL A 100 25.05 -16.28 -26.87
C VAL A 100 24.30 -15.18 -27.60
N PHE A 101 25.00 -14.15 -28.02
CA PHE A 101 24.42 -13.10 -28.86
C PHE A 101 24.82 -13.30 -30.32
N THR A 102 23.89 -13.01 -31.23
CA THR A 102 24.22 -12.76 -32.63
C THR A 102 24.58 -11.29 -32.82
N ILE A 103 25.71 -11.05 -33.49
CA ILE A 103 26.21 -9.69 -33.74
C ILE A 103 25.51 -9.05 -34.94
N ASP A 104 24.82 -9.84 -35.76
CA ASP A 104 24.02 -9.35 -36.88
C ASP A 104 22.54 -9.17 -36.46
N THR A 105 22.13 -7.90 -36.38
CA THR A 105 20.77 -7.48 -36.00
C THR A 105 19.65 -8.08 -36.87
N ARG A 106 19.96 -8.60 -38.07
CA ARG A 106 18.98 -9.28 -38.95
C ARG A 106 18.57 -10.66 -38.43
N TYR A 107 19.40 -11.28 -37.61
CA TYR A 107 19.18 -12.62 -37.03
C TYR A 107 18.94 -12.57 -35.52
N ALA A 108 18.88 -11.37 -34.93
CA ALA A 108 18.55 -11.21 -33.53
C ALA A 108 17.15 -11.80 -33.27
N PRO A 109 16.97 -12.60 -32.19
CA PRO A 109 15.64 -13.06 -31.79
C PRO A 109 14.66 -11.89 -31.74
N LYS A 110 13.44 -12.08 -32.27
CA LYS A 110 12.40 -11.04 -32.23
C LYS A 110 12.24 -10.54 -30.79
N GLU A 111 12.08 -9.24 -30.62
CA GLU A 111 11.94 -8.58 -29.33
C GLU A 111 10.86 -9.25 -28.47
N ASN A 112 11.30 -10.08 -27.51
CA ASN A 112 10.58 -10.22 -26.25
C ASN A 112 11.05 -9.09 -25.34
N SER A 113 10.85 -7.84 -25.78
CA SER A 113 10.90 -6.72 -24.84
C SER A 113 9.81 -6.99 -23.82
N PRO A 114 10.10 -7.16 -22.51
CA PRO A 114 9.03 -7.09 -21.53
C PRO A 114 8.38 -5.73 -21.78
N ALA A 115 7.10 -5.73 -22.17
CA ALA A 115 6.39 -4.52 -22.57
C ALA A 115 6.75 -3.42 -21.57
N ARG A 116 7.48 -2.40 -22.03
CA ARG A 116 7.81 -1.26 -21.18
C ARG A 116 6.48 -0.61 -20.90
N LEU A 117 5.96 -0.89 -19.70
CA LEU A 117 4.68 -0.36 -19.31
C LEU A 117 4.78 1.16 -19.38
N PRO A 118 3.78 1.83 -19.99
CA PRO A 118 3.79 3.28 -20.16
C PRO A 118 4.03 3.96 -18.81
N SER A 119 4.70 5.11 -18.84
CA SER A 119 5.03 5.89 -17.65
C SER A 119 3.81 6.60 -17.02
N SER A 120 2.61 6.43 -17.60
CA SER A 120 1.38 7.06 -17.11
C SER A 120 0.72 6.26 -15.97
N PRO A 121 0.20 6.92 -14.93
CA PRO A 121 -0.18 6.31 -13.67
C PRO A 121 -1.65 5.85 -13.66
N THR A 122 -2.02 4.87 -14.49
CA THR A 122 -3.33 4.21 -14.32
C THR A 122 -3.27 3.17 -13.21
N GLU A 123 -4.33 3.03 -12.41
CA GLU A 123 -4.39 2.09 -11.27
C GLU A 123 -4.24 0.62 -11.70
N ASP A 124 -4.81 0.26 -12.85
CA ASP A 124 -4.62 -1.02 -13.55
C ASP A 124 -3.14 -1.35 -13.80
N LEU A 125 -2.29 -0.32 -13.99
CA LEU A 125 -0.85 -0.51 -14.17
C LEU A 125 -0.12 -0.83 -12.85
N ILE A 126 -0.59 -0.27 -11.73
CA ILE A 126 0.00 -0.49 -10.40
C ILE A 126 -0.31 -1.91 -9.93
N GLU A 127 -1.56 -2.35 -10.07
CA GLU A 127 -1.95 -3.73 -9.76
C GLU A 127 -1.20 -4.73 -10.64
N LYS A 128 -1.10 -4.48 -11.95
CA LYS A 128 -0.33 -5.34 -12.86
C LYS A 128 1.15 -5.43 -12.48
N ARG A 129 1.78 -4.34 -12.01
CA ARG A 129 3.17 -4.35 -11.52
C ARG A 129 3.32 -5.23 -10.28
N LEU A 130 2.43 -5.06 -9.30
CA LEU A 130 2.45 -5.84 -8.06
C LEU A 130 2.14 -7.32 -8.34
N GLN A 131 1.08 -7.62 -9.10
CA GLN A 131 0.71 -8.98 -9.49
C GLN A 131 1.86 -9.70 -10.22
N ARG A 132 2.49 -9.03 -11.19
CA ARG A 132 3.65 -9.58 -11.89
C ARG A 132 4.82 -9.83 -10.94
N PHE A 133 5.12 -8.88 -10.06
CA PHE A 133 6.18 -9.06 -9.08
C PHE A 133 5.90 -10.25 -8.14
N PHE A 134 4.69 -10.38 -7.60
CA PHE A 134 4.34 -11.49 -6.71
C PHE A 134 4.25 -12.84 -7.44
N ALA A 135 4.02 -12.85 -8.75
CA ALA A 135 4.07 -14.05 -9.57
C ALA A 135 5.51 -14.51 -9.85
N ASP A 136 6.42 -13.57 -10.16
CA ASP A 136 7.75 -13.87 -10.68
C ASP A 136 8.84 -13.91 -9.59
N ALA A 137 8.69 -13.12 -8.51
CA ALA A 137 9.71 -12.95 -7.49
C ALA A 137 9.68 -14.08 -6.46
N SER A 138 10.86 -14.43 -5.93
CA SER A 138 10.96 -15.41 -4.85
C SER A 138 10.30 -14.89 -3.56
N PRO A 139 9.82 -15.78 -2.66
CA PRO A 139 9.16 -15.36 -1.41
C PRO A 139 10.03 -14.45 -0.53
N LEU A 140 11.35 -14.68 -0.53
CA LEU A 140 12.31 -13.84 0.19
C LEU A 140 12.47 -12.45 -0.48
N ALA A 141 12.42 -12.36 -1.81
CA ALA A 141 12.42 -11.06 -2.50
C ALA A 141 11.11 -10.28 -2.29
N GLN A 142 9.97 -10.98 -2.28
CA GLN A 142 8.67 -10.40 -1.95
C GLN A 142 8.66 -9.81 -0.54
N ARG A 143 9.12 -10.59 0.45
CA ARG A 143 9.22 -10.14 1.84
C ARG A 143 10.22 -9.00 2.00
N LEU A 144 11.35 -9.07 1.30
CA LEU A 144 12.34 -7.99 1.27
C LEU A 144 11.74 -6.69 0.71
N ALA A 145 10.99 -6.73 -0.40
CA ALA A 145 10.33 -5.56 -0.97
C ALA A 145 9.38 -4.88 0.04
N SER A 146 8.61 -5.67 0.81
CA SER A 146 7.76 -5.14 1.87
C SER A 146 8.54 -4.47 3.00
N TYR A 147 9.68 -5.02 3.44
CA TYR A 147 10.54 -4.34 4.42
C TYR A 147 11.17 -3.08 3.86
N LEU A 148 11.60 -3.10 2.60
CA LEU A 148 12.16 -1.94 1.93
C LEU A 148 11.15 -0.80 1.75
N ALA A 149 9.84 -1.08 1.77
CA ALA A 149 8.80 -0.05 1.76
C ALA A 149 8.80 0.85 3.01
N ALA A 150 9.42 0.39 4.11
CA ALA A 150 9.59 1.15 5.35
C ALA A 150 10.96 1.85 5.45
N ALA A 151 11.76 1.88 4.37
CA ALA A 151 13.12 2.43 4.39
C ALA A 151 13.42 3.30 3.15
N PRO A 152 14.33 4.28 3.27
CA PRO A 152 14.90 4.95 2.10
C PRO A 152 15.57 3.94 1.17
N LEU A 153 15.27 4.04 -0.12
CA LEU A 153 15.76 3.10 -1.12
C LEU A 153 17.09 3.58 -1.70
N THR A 154 18.12 3.61 -0.85
CA THR A 154 19.52 3.69 -1.29
C THR A 154 20.17 2.32 -1.14
N LEU A 155 21.11 1.98 -2.02
CA LEU A 155 21.73 0.65 -2.00
C LEU A 155 22.36 0.28 -0.63
N PRO A 156 23.05 1.19 0.09
CA PRO A 156 23.55 0.89 1.44
C PRO A 156 22.44 0.57 2.46
N VAL A 157 21.35 1.35 2.45
CA VAL A 157 20.22 1.15 3.35
C VAL A 157 19.46 -0.14 3.00
N MET A 158 19.25 -0.41 1.71
CA MET A 158 18.58 -1.64 1.29
C MET A 158 19.37 -2.89 1.69
N ARG A 159 20.71 -2.84 1.62
CA ARG A 159 21.59 -3.93 2.09
C ARG A 159 21.56 -4.10 3.61
N LEU A 160 21.49 -3.00 4.36
CA LEU A 160 21.30 -3.06 5.81
C LEU A 160 19.99 -3.75 6.16
N VAL A 161 18.87 -3.25 5.63
CA VAL A 161 17.53 -3.81 5.86
C VAL A 161 17.52 -5.28 5.49
N GLN A 162 18.11 -5.63 4.35
CA GLN A 162 18.29 -7.01 3.94
C GLN A 162 19.01 -7.85 5.00
N SER A 163 20.20 -7.43 5.43
CA SER A 163 21.03 -8.22 6.34
C SER A 163 20.43 -8.38 7.73
N VAL A 164 19.67 -7.37 8.20
CA VAL A 164 19.12 -7.34 9.55
C VAL A 164 17.73 -7.96 9.60
N MET A 165 16.83 -7.56 8.70
CA MET A 165 15.44 -8.00 8.72
C MET A 165 15.23 -9.34 8.03
N LEU A 166 16.09 -9.69 7.07
CA LEU A 166 15.96 -10.95 6.34
C LEU A 166 17.32 -11.65 6.11
N PRO A 167 18.00 -12.13 7.18
CA PRO A 167 19.37 -12.67 7.09
C PRO A 167 19.55 -13.89 6.17
N ARG A 168 18.43 -14.60 5.87
CA ARG A 168 18.43 -15.73 4.93
C ARG A 168 18.42 -15.29 3.47
N SER A 169 18.14 -14.01 3.20
CA SER A 169 18.21 -13.46 1.85
C SER A 169 19.65 -13.12 1.48
N ASN A 170 19.89 -13.03 0.18
CA ASN A 170 21.20 -12.74 -0.41
C ASN A 170 21.04 -11.73 -1.56
N GLN A 171 22.15 -11.28 -2.14
CA GLN A 171 22.15 -10.21 -3.13
C GLN A 171 21.22 -10.45 -4.34
N THR A 172 20.97 -11.72 -4.68
CA THR A 172 20.02 -12.16 -5.71
C THR A 172 18.59 -11.67 -5.44
N HIS A 173 18.14 -11.76 -4.19
CA HIS A 173 16.81 -11.32 -3.77
C HIS A 173 16.66 -9.80 -3.84
N LEU A 174 17.73 -9.07 -3.52
CA LEU A 174 17.74 -7.61 -3.67
C LEU A 174 17.71 -7.23 -5.16
N ALA A 175 18.44 -7.97 -6.00
CA ALA A 175 18.43 -7.79 -7.44
C ALA A 175 17.04 -8.06 -8.05
N GLU A 176 16.29 -9.05 -7.52
CA GLU A 176 14.90 -9.31 -7.90
C GLU A 176 14.00 -8.09 -7.68
N VAL A 177 14.13 -7.41 -6.55
CA VAL A 177 13.39 -6.16 -6.29
C VAL A 177 13.81 -5.06 -7.26
N TYR A 178 15.09 -4.96 -7.62
CA TYR A 178 15.58 -3.96 -8.57
C TYR A 178 15.00 -4.12 -9.98
N VAL A 179 14.92 -5.35 -10.49
CA VAL A 179 14.45 -5.60 -11.87
C VAL A 179 12.95 -5.85 -11.97
N SER A 180 12.26 -5.93 -10.84
CA SER A 180 10.81 -6.12 -10.75
C SER A 180 9.99 -5.05 -11.48
N GLY A 181 10.57 -3.87 -11.70
CA GLY A 181 9.84 -2.69 -12.20
C GLY A 181 8.98 -1.99 -11.14
N LEU A 182 9.17 -2.32 -9.85
CA LEU A 182 8.57 -1.62 -8.71
C LEU A 182 9.27 -0.29 -8.40
N LEU A 183 10.56 -0.18 -8.72
CA LEU A 183 11.39 0.96 -8.39
C LEU A 183 11.58 1.90 -9.58
N LYS A 184 11.63 3.20 -9.31
CA LYS A 184 12.01 4.28 -10.23
C LYS A 184 13.23 5.00 -9.65
N GLN A 185 14.25 5.21 -10.49
CA GLN A 185 15.39 6.05 -10.11
C GLN A 185 14.96 7.52 -10.09
N GLN A 186 15.31 8.24 -9.02
CA GLN A 186 15.07 9.68 -8.90
C GLN A 186 16.26 10.48 -9.44
N ALA A 187 15.99 11.58 -10.15
CA ALA A 187 17.03 12.51 -10.60
C ALA A 187 17.28 13.56 -9.53
N MET A 188 18.54 13.80 -9.17
CA MET A 188 18.92 14.88 -8.25
C MET A 188 19.03 16.22 -8.98
N PRO A 189 18.82 17.37 -8.29
CA PRO A 189 19.06 18.70 -8.84
C PRO A 189 20.49 18.86 -9.36
N GLU A 190 20.67 19.65 -10.42
CA GLU A 190 21.86 19.69 -11.29
C GLU A 190 23.20 20.03 -10.59
N ASP A 191 23.17 20.60 -9.39
CA ASP A 191 24.37 21.09 -8.67
C ASP A 191 25.24 20.03 -7.97
N GLN A 192 24.79 18.77 -7.89
CA GLN A 192 25.58 17.67 -7.28
C GLN A 192 26.07 16.64 -8.31
N THR A 193 26.01 16.98 -9.60
CA THR A 193 26.47 16.09 -10.69
C THR A 193 28.00 15.91 -10.75
N ALA A 194 28.75 16.61 -9.90
CA ALA A 194 30.20 16.59 -9.86
C ALA A 194 30.81 15.64 -8.79
N LYS A 195 30.43 14.35 -8.79
CA LYS A 195 31.25 13.17 -8.38
C LYS A 195 30.33 11.94 -8.26
N GLY A 196 30.27 11.12 -9.32
CA GLY A 196 29.49 9.88 -9.32
C GLY A 196 30.09 8.80 -8.41
N ASP A 197 29.70 8.76 -7.13
CA ASP A 197 29.77 7.54 -6.32
C ASP A 197 28.40 6.83 -6.39
N PHE A 198 28.38 5.52 -6.65
CA PHE A 198 27.15 4.73 -6.80
C PHE A 198 26.26 4.70 -5.54
N LYS A 199 26.78 5.22 -4.42
CA LYS A 199 26.11 5.33 -3.13
C LYS A 199 25.08 6.47 -3.08
N ASP A 200 25.15 7.40 -4.03
CA ASP A 200 24.31 8.60 -4.07
C ASP A 200 23.12 8.48 -5.05
N ILE A 201 22.84 7.25 -5.50
CA ILE A 201 21.67 6.95 -6.35
C ILE A 201 20.47 6.63 -5.46
N TYR A 202 19.42 7.44 -5.61
CA TYR A 202 18.16 7.29 -4.90
C TYR A 202 17.12 6.61 -5.79
N TYR A 203 16.39 5.69 -5.18
CA TYR A 203 15.22 5.07 -5.79
C TYR A 203 13.98 5.50 -5.01
N ASP A 204 12.83 5.43 -5.66
CA ASP A 204 11.53 5.49 -5.02
C ASP A 204 10.63 4.41 -5.64
N TYR A 205 9.58 4.03 -4.93
CA TYR A 205 8.53 3.22 -5.53
C TYR A 205 7.74 4.06 -6.53
N TYR A 206 7.13 3.41 -7.53
CA TYR A 206 6.04 4.06 -8.26
C TYR A 206 4.92 4.44 -7.27
N PRO A 207 4.13 5.50 -7.56
CA PRO A 207 3.04 5.93 -6.67
C PRO A 207 2.17 4.76 -6.20
N ASN A 208 1.83 4.74 -4.92
CA ASN A 208 1.02 3.73 -4.22
C ASN A 208 1.60 2.30 -4.15
N VAL A 209 2.65 1.95 -4.91
CA VAL A 209 3.31 0.63 -4.82
C VAL A 209 3.94 0.44 -3.45
N GLY A 210 4.62 1.47 -2.94
CA GLY A 210 5.26 1.44 -1.62
C GLY A 210 4.25 1.21 -0.49
N ASP A 211 3.12 1.93 -0.50
CA ASP A 211 2.10 1.81 0.55
C ASP A 211 1.42 0.43 0.53
N ARG A 212 1.16 -0.12 -0.65
CA ARG A 212 0.66 -1.50 -0.78
C ARG A 212 1.66 -2.52 -0.27
N LEU A 213 2.95 -2.41 -0.61
CA LEU A 213 3.99 -3.31 -0.10
C LEU A 213 4.18 -3.18 1.40
N LEU A 214 4.11 -1.96 1.93
CA LEU A 214 4.18 -1.68 3.36
C LEU A 214 3.01 -2.33 4.10
N SER A 215 1.80 -2.30 3.53
CA SER A 215 0.60 -2.90 4.14
C SER A 215 0.72 -4.41 4.44
N LEU A 216 1.65 -5.11 3.78
CA LEU A 216 1.87 -6.56 3.90
C LEU A 216 2.73 -6.98 5.11
N ILE A 217 3.37 -6.06 5.81
CA ILE A 217 4.16 -6.35 7.03
C ILE A 217 3.47 -5.78 8.27
N GLY A 218 3.67 -6.33 9.46
CA GLY A 218 3.04 -5.80 10.68
C GLY A 218 3.61 -4.45 11.11
N ASN A 219 2.87 -3.70 11.95
CA ASN A 219 3.32 -2.42 12.51
C ASN A 219 4.64 -2.57 13.31
N THR A 220 4.79 -3.66 14.07
CA THR A 220 6.03 -3.97 14.80
C THR A 220 7.22 -4.15 13.87
N GLU A 221 7.02 -4.84 12.74
CA GLU A 221 8.08 -5.06 11.77
C GLU A 221 8.48 -3.77 11.05
N ALA A 222 7.49 -2.94 10.68
CA ALA A 222 7.74 -1.64 10.06
C ALA A 222 8.50 -0.68 10.99
N ALA A 223 8.12 -0.64 12.27
CA ALA A 223 8.84 0.14 13.29
C ALA A 223 10.27 -0.40 13.49
N GLN A 224 10.46 -1.72 13.47
CA GLN A 224 11.79 -2.32 13.58
C GLN A 224 12.69 -1.95 12.39
N VAL A 225 12.19 -1.95 11.16
CA VAL A 225 12.95 -1.45 10.00
C VAL A 225 13.40 -0.02 10.23
N LEU A 226 12.47 0.86 10.62
CA LEU A 226 12.74 2.29 10.82
C LEU A 226 13.82 2.52 11.89
N LEU A 227 13.75 1.79 13.01
CA LEU A 227 14.76 1.84 14.07
C LEU A 227 16.15 1.45 13.56
N GLN A 228 16.28 0.35 12.82
CA GLN A 228 17.56 -0.12 12.30
C GLN A 228 18.17 0.87 11.30
N VAL A 229 17.35 1.43 10.41
CA VAL A 229 17.80 2.45 9.47
C VAL A 229 18.22 3.72 10.19
N SER A 230 17.46 4.15 11.20
CA SER A 230 17.79 5.34 12.00
C SER A 230 19.15 5.21 12.67
N SER A 231 19.45 4.07 13.31
CA SER A 231 20.76 3.81 13.92
C SER A 231 21.89 3.88 12.89
N PHE A 232 21.71 3.27 11.71
CA PHE A 232 22.71 3.28 10.64
C PHE A 232 22.94 4.68 10.03
N VAL A 233 21.89 5.48 9.87
CA VAL A 233 22.00 6.86 9.38
C VAL A 233 22.70 7.73 10.41
N ALA A 234 22.37 7.58 11.70
CA ALA A 234 23.00 8.29 12.82
C ALA A 234 24.52 8.10 12.85
N GLU A 235 24.98 6.84 12.78
CA GLU A 235 26.40 6.49 12.82
C GLU A 235 27.19 7.06 11.64
N ARG A 236 26.53 7.25 10.49
CA ARG A 236 27.21 7.60 9.22
C ARG A 236 27.20 9.09 8.91
N THR A 237 26.20 9.82 9.39
CA THR A 237 26.01 11.25 9.08
C THR A 237 26.29 12.15 10.28
N GLY A 238 26.38 11.60 11.50
CA GLY A 238 26.60 12.37 12.72
C GLY A 238 25.41 13.24 13.13
N GLN A 239 24.29 13.17 12.40
CA GLN A 239 23.03 13.84 12.71
C GLN A 239 21.91 12.81 12.58
N SER A 240 21.15 12.60 13.65
CA SER A 240 19.96 11.75 13.61
C SER A 240 18.76 12.53 14.09
N LEU A 241 17.66 12.49 13.32
CA LEU A 241 16.38 12.41 13.99
C LEU A 241 16.43 11.14 14.85
N ASP A 242 16.35 11.29 16.16
CA ASP A 242 16.32 10.15 17.07
C ASP A 242 14.94 9.48 16.97
N PHE A 243 14.75 8.68 15.92
CA PHE A 243 13.48 7.97 15.69
C PHE A 243 13.18 6.98 16.82
N GLN A 244 14.19 6.55 17.57
CA GLN A 244 13.98 5.70 18.74
C GLN A 244 13.31 6.48 19.87
N ALA A 245 13.73 7.72 20.13
CA ALA A 245 13.03 8.63 21.02
C ALA A 245 11.61 8.97 20.51
N LEU A 246 11.45 9.20 19.20
CA LEU A 246 10.15 9.50 18.58
C LEU A 246 9.14 8.34 18.63
N LEU A 247 9.61 7.10 18.52
CA LEU A 247 8.80 5.89 18.66
C LEU A 247 8.53 5.53 20.12
N ALA A 248 9.35 6.01 21.05
CA ALA A 248 9.16 5.79 22.49
C ALA A 248 8.21 6.83 23.11
N ASP A 249 8.29 8.08 22.66
CA ASP A 249 7.41 9.17 23.06
C ASP A 249 7.17 10.13 21.88
N PRO A 250 5.98 10.07 21.23
CA PRO A 250 5.59 10.97 20.15
C PRO A 250 5.58 12.45 20.56
N HIS A 251 5.48 12.75 21.87
CA HIS A 251 5.43 14.09 22.43
C HIS A 251 6.80 14.61 22.89
N ALA A 252 7.81 13.74 23.05
CA ALA A 252 9.20 14.12 23.33
C ALA A 252 9.93 14.75 22.12
N ALA A 253 9.28 14.74 20.97
CA ALA A 253 9.75 15.35 19.73
C ALA A 253 9.83 16.89 19.87
N GLY A 254 10.94 17.42 20.40
CA GLY A 254 11.25 18.86 20.42
C GLY A 254 11.40 19.48 19.01
N ASP A 255 12.05 20.64 18.90
CA ASP A 255 12.35 21.30 17.61
C ASP A 255 13.38 20.50 16.81
N PHE A 256 12.94 19.49 16.07
CA PHE A 256 13.76 18.84 15.06
C PHE A 256 13.67 19.62 13.75
N THR A 257 14.82 19.92 13.14
CA THR A 257 14.89 20.57 11.82
C THR A 257 15.23 19.53 10.75
N VAL A 258 14.32 19.29 9.80
CA VAL A 258 14.61 18.46 8.62
C VAL A 258 15.41 19.31 7.64
N ASN A 259 16.66 18.94 7.37
CA ASN A 259 17.48 19.56 6.33
C ASN A 259 17.33 18.80 5.00
N GLU A 260 17.84 19.37 3.90
CA GLU A 260 17.79 18.75 2.56
C GLU A 260 18.39 17.32 2.54
N GLN A 261 19.39 17.06 3.38
CA GLN A 261 20.06 15.76 3.47
C GLN A 261 19.19 14.67 4.11
N ASN A 262 18.29 15.03 5.04
CA ASN A 262 17.43 14.10 5.77
C ASN A 262 15.98 14.08 5.27
N ARG A 263 15.63 14.93 4.29
CA ARG A 263 14.26 15.06 3.75
C ARG A 263 13.69 13.74 3.24
N TYR A 264 14.46 12.96 2.49
CA TYR A 264 14.02 11.66 1.98
C TYR A 264 13.78 10.65 3.12
N PHE A 265 14.59 10.69 4.17
CA PHE A 265 14.40 9.83 5.34
C PHE A 265 13.19 10.26 6.16
N ALA A 266 12.95 11.56 6.32
CA ALA A 266 11.78 12.11 6.99
C ALA A 266 10.48 11.71 6.29
N LYS A 267 10.40 11.79 4.95
CA LYS A 267 9.22 11.36 4.17
C LYS A 267 8.88 9.87 4.38
N ILE A 268 9.90 9.00 4.40
CA ILE A 268 9.69 7.57 4.64
C ILE A 268 9.32 7.30 6.11
N GLY A 269 9.94 8.00 7.06
CA GLY A 269 9.55 7.99 8.46
C GLY A 269 8.09 8.39 8.65
N ALA A 270 7.65 9.47 8.00
CA ALA A 270 6.26 9.92 8.00
C ALA A 270 5.30 8.84 7.48
N ARG A 271 5.63 8.20 6.34
CA ARG A 271 4.84 7.08 5.79
C ARG A 271 4.65 5.93 6.79
N VAL A 272 5.72 5.53 7.49
CA VAL A 272 5.64 4.47 8.51
C VAL A 272 4.85 4.93 9.73
N LEU A 273 5.06 6.17 10.20
CA LEU A 273 4.38 6.74 11.36
C LEU A 273 2.87 6.93 11.12
N ARG A 274 2.45 7.33 9.92
CA ARG A 274 1.01 7.39 9.56
C ARG A 274 0.33 6.05 9.73
N ARG A 275 1.03 4.98 9.36
CA ARG A 275 0.53 3.61 9.51
C ARG A 275 0.43 3.15 10.96
N LEU A 276 1.31 3.64 11.84
CA LEU A 276 1.20 3.36 13.27
C LEU A 276 -0.05 4.02 13.88
N GLY A 277 -0.57 5.08 13.25
CA GLY A 277 -1.83 5.73 13.61
C GLY A 277 -1.75 6.47 14.96
N GLY A 278 -2.89 7.00 15.42
CA GLY A 278 -2.96 7.70 16.71
C GLY A 278 -2.06 8.93 16.76
N ASP A 279 -1.28 9.07 17.85
CA ASP A 279 -0.42 10.24 18.08
C ASP A 279 0.74 10.36 17.08
N TYR A 280 1.07 9.28 16.38
CA TYR A 280 2.11 9.27 15.34
C TYR A 280 1.68 9.99 14.06
N LEU A 281 0.38 10.22 13.83
CA LEU A 281 -0.11 11.00 12.68
C LEU A 281 0.39 12.44 12.73
N LYS A 282 0.27 13.09 13.89
CA LYS A 282 0.76 14.48 14.09
C LYS A 282 2.27 14.57 13.90
N LEU A 283 3.00 13.54 14.31
CA LEU A 283 4.45 13.47 14.10
C LEU A 283 4.80 13.28 12.63
N ALA A 284 4.06 12.44 11.91
CA ALA A 284 4.22 12.26 10.47
C ALA A 284 3.98 13.56 9.69
N ASP A 285 2.97 14.32 10.07
CA ASP A 285 2.65 15.60 9.41
C ASP A 285 3.73 16.66 9.67
N ARG A 286 4.30 16.69 10.89
CA ARG A 286 5.46 17.54 11.20
C ARG A 286 6.71 17.17 10.38
N LEU A 287 6.87 15.90 10.02
CA LEU A 287 8.00 15.41 9.23
C LEU A 287 7.88 15.75 7.75
N ASP A 288 6.66 15.86 7.22
CA ASP A 288 6.41 16.23 5.82
C ASP A 288 6.41 17.76 5.58
N GLY A 289 6.13 18.57 6.61
CA GLY A 289 5.98 20.03 6.52
C GLY A 289 7.24 20.88 6.28
N ILE A 290 8.31 20.34 5.67
CA ILE A 290 9.54 21.11 5.33
C ILE A 290 9.88 20.95 3.84
N ASP A 291 9.04 21.58 3.01
CA ASP A 291 9.34 22.34 1.77
C ASP A 291 8.11 22.35 0.84
N ASP A 292 7.48 23.50 0.63
CA ASP A 292 6.83 23.80 -0.66
C ASP A 292 6.98 25.28 -1.03
N PRO A 293 7.91 25.65 -1.93
CA PRO A 293 7.80 26.84 -2.74
C PRO A 293 7.28 26.47 -4.13
N GLY A 294 5.98 26.16 -4.21
CA GLY A 294 5.17 26.27 -5.40
C GLY A 294 5.12 25.01 -6.29
N GLY A 295 3.97 24.33 -6.26
CA GLY A 295 3.44 23.71 -7.47
C GLY A 295 2.56 22.48 -7.29
N THR A 296 1.26 22.73 -7.17
CA THR A 296 0.15 21.90 -7.67
C THR A 296 -0.11 20.56 -6.96
N GLY A 297 -0.93 20.65 -5.90
CA GLY A 297 -2.10 19.80 -5.68
C GLY A 297 -1.85 18.38 -5.18
N THR A 298 -1.69 18.22 -3.87
CA THR A 298 -2.06 17.01 -3.13
C THR A 298 -3.43 17.20 -2.48
N PRO A 299 -4.32 16.20 -2.48
CA PRO A 299 -5.61 16.28 -1.79
C PRO A 299 -5.38 16.09 -0.29
N ASP A 300 -5.10 17.17 0.43
CA ASP A 300 -5.39 17.30 1.87
C ASP A 300 -5.13 18.71 2.45
N ASP A 301 -5.04 19.75 1.62
CA ASP A 301 -5.29 21.13 2.05
C ASP A 301 -6.80 21.38 2.32
N ILE A 302 -7.48 20.45 2.99
CA ILE A 302 -8.80 20.71 3.57
C ILE A 302 -8.55 21.04 5.04
N GLU A 303 -8.50 22.34 5.34
CA GLU A 303 -8.62 22.81 6.73
C GLU A 303 -9.77 22.03 7.40
N PRO A 304 -9.55 21.39 8.57
CA PRO A 304 -10.55 20.54 9.18
C PRO A 304 -11.88 21.29 9.28
N PRO A 305 -12.98 20.69 8.81
CA PRO A 305 -14.24 21.41 8.66
C PRO A 305 -14.69 21.92 10.02
N LYS A 306 -14.83 23.24 10.14
CA LYS A 306 -15.30 23.90 11.37
C LYS A 306 -16.81 23.73 11.57
N THR A 307 -17.52 23.39 10.51
CA THR A 307 -18.96 23.18 10.47
C THR A 307 -19.30 21.97 9.61
N PRO A 308 -20.43 21.30 9.86
CA PRO A 308 -20.93 20.23 8.99
C PRO A 308 -20.96 20.68 7.53
N THR A 309 -20.24 19.95 6.66
CA THR A 309 -20.06 20.33 5.25
C THR A 309 -20.44 19.18 4.33
N PRO A 310 -21.54 19.28 3.57
CA PRO A 310 -21.95 18.25 2.63
C PRO A 310 -20.95 18.05 1.49
N PHE A 311 -20.75 16.81 1.07
CA PHE A 311 -19.95 16.44 -0.09
C PHE A 311 -20.48 15.16 -0.73
N ARG A 312 -20.02 14.87 -1.94
CA ARG A 312 -20.36 13.64 -2.65
C ARG A 312 -19.21 13.24 -3.58
N ASP A 313 -18.67 12.05 -3.35
CA ASP A 313 -17.58 11.54 -4.18
C ASP A 313 -18.10 10.99 -5.51
N SER A 314 -17.29 11.13 -6.55
CA SER A 314 -17.55 10.49 -7.84
C SER A 314 -16.78 9.18 -7.93
N PHE A 315 -17.32 8.21 -8.66
CA PHE A 315 -16.55 7.01 -8.96
C PHE A 315 -15.36 7.37 -9.86
N ILE A 316 -14.23 6.67 -9.69
CA ILE A 316 -12.97 6.92 -10.41
C ILE A 316 -13.17 6.82 -11.93
N ASP A 317 -14.05 5.92 -12.37
CA ASP A 317 -14.40 5.74 -13.79
C ASP A 317 -15.45 6.73 -14.32
N GLY A 318 -16.00 7.59 -13.46
CA GLY A 318 -17.05 8.55 -13.77
C GLY A 318 -18.42 7.95 -14.07
N SER A 319 -18.63 6.65 -13.83
CA SER A 319 -19.87 5.95 -14.16
C SER A 319 -21.03 6.27 -13.21
N ASN A 320 -20.72 6.62 -11.97
CA ASN A 320 -21.70 6.89 -10.93
C ASN A 320 -21.15 7.82 -9.83
N GLN A 321 -21.99 8.16 -8.86
CA GLN A 321 -21.62 8.90 -7.66
C GLN A 321 -21.78 8.02 -6.41
N GLY A 322 -20.94 8.27 -5.41
CA GLY A 322 -21.10 7.71 -4.07
C GLY A 322 -22.34 8.25 -3.35
N PRO A 323 -22.58 7.80 -2.11
CA PRO A 323 -23.66 8.32 -1.28
C PRO A 323 -23.47 9.81 -0.96
N GLU A 324 -24.57 10.48 -0.58
CA GLU A 324 -24.53 11.85 -0.05
C GLU A 324 -23.86 11.83 1.33
N MET A 325 -22.77 12.58 1.51
CA MET A 325 -21.94 12.56 2.72
C MET A 325 -21.89 13.95 3.37
N ILE A 326 -21.55 13.99 4.66
CA ILE A 326 -21.30 15.22 5.42
C ILE A 326 -19.99 15.05 6.20
N TRP A 327 -19.08 16.01 6.03
CA TRP A 327 -17.94 16.14 6.93
C TRP A 327 -18.38 16.74 8.26
N LEU A 328 -18.10 16.06 9.37
CA LEU A 328 -18.34 16.56 10.72
C LEU A 328 -17.05 17.09 11.35
N PRO A 329 -17.11 18.20 12.10
CA PRO A 329 -15.98 18.68 12.89
C PRO A 329 -15.57 17.65 13.94
N GLY A 330 -14.28 17.61 14.28
CA GLY A 330 -13.82 16.91 15.47
C GLY A 330 -14.21 17.65 16.75
N GLY A 331 -14.28 16.92 17.86
CA GLY A 331 -14.62 17.52 19.15
C GLY A 331 -14.73 16.51 20.28
N THR A 332 -15.00 17.03 21.47
CA THR A 332 -15.21 16.22 22.68
C THR A 332 -16.69 16.24 23.07
N PHE A 333 -17.25 15.06 23.35
CA PHE A 333 -18.62 14.92 23.85
C PHE A 333 -18.69 13.89 24.98
N THR A 334 -19.83 13.83 25.65
CA THR A 334 -20.13 12.80 26.65
C THR A 334 -20.89 11.67 25.97
N MET A 335 -20.27 10.49 25.88
CA MET A 335 -20.88 9.27 25.37
C MET A 335 -21.52 8.48 26.51
N GLY A 336 -22.69 7.89 26.25
CA GLY A 336 -23.47 7.18 27.26
C GLY A 336 -24.38 8.07 28.11
N ASP A 337 -25.10 7.45 29.04
CA ASP A 337 -26.06 8.10 29.93
C ASP A 337 -26.08 7.44 31.31
N ASP A 338 -25.60 8.15 32.34
CA ASP A 338 -25.63 7.71 33.74
C ASP A 338 -27.06 7.49 34.26
N ASN A 339 -28.07 8.10 33.63
CA ASN A 339 -29.47 7.92 34.00
C ASN A 339 -30.14 6.76 33.25
N SER A 340 -29.47 6.13 32.28
CA SER A 340 -30.06 5.04 31.51
C SER A 340 -30.47 3.87 32.39
N ARG A 341 -31.58 3.21 32.05
CA ARG A 341 -31.97 1.96 32.73
C ARG A 341 -31.17 0.75 32.25
N ARG A 342 -30.39 0.89 31.17
CA ARG A 342 -29.58 -0.19 30.62
C ARG A 342 -28.12 -0.04 31.05
N ASN A 343 -27.58 -1.10 31.63
CA ASN A 343 -26.20 -1.08 32.15
C ASN A 343 -25.15 -0.94 31.05
N ASN A 344 -25.48 -1.26 29.80
CA ASN A 344 -24.59 -1.12 28.65
C ASN A 344 -24.59 0.28 28.01
N GLU A 345 -25.39 1.21 28.53
CA GLU A 345 -25.36 2.63 28.17
C GLU A 345 -24.61 3.46 29.23
N ARG A 346 -24.13 2.80 30.30
CA ARG A 346 -23.41 3.37 31.42
C ARG A 346 -21.97 2.84 31.46
N PRO A 347 -21.02 3.62 32.00
CA PRO A 347 -21.17 4.98 32.50
C PRO A 347 -21.07 6.03 31.39
N ALA A 348 -21.61 7.22 31.65
CA ALA A 348 -21.34 8.38 30.83
C ALA A 348 -19.84 8.76 30.94
N HIS A 349 -19.16 8.97 29.81
CA HIS A 349 -17.72 9.21 29.79
C HIS A 349 -17.31 10.16 28.65
N PRO A 350 -16.18 10.90 28.79
CA PRO A 350 -15.73 11.83 27.76
C PRO A 350 -15.07 11.10 26.59
N VAL A 351 -15.48 11.42 25.37
CA VAL A 351 -14.87 10.91 24.14
C VAL A 351 -14.47 12.07 23.24
N THR A 352 -13.23 12.05 22.75
CA THR A 352 -12.71 13.02 21.79
C THR A 352 -12.52 12.35 20.43
N LEU A 353 -13.05 12.96 19.38
CA LEU A 353 -12.99 12.45 18.01
C LEU A 353 -12.28 13.46 17.08
N ASN A 354 -11.54 12.95 16.11
CA ASN A 354 -11.09 13.74 14.96
C ASN A 354 -12.28 14.07 14.05
N TYR A 355 -12.10 14.98 13.08
CA TYR A 355 -13.11 15.20 12.04
C TYR A 355 -13.25 13.94 11.17
N PHE A 356 -14.44 13.69 10.62
CA PHE A 356 -14.72 12.53 9.76
C PHE A 356 -15.93 12.77 8.86
N GLY A 357 -16.00 12.04 7.74
CA GLY A 357 -17.16 12.00 6.87
C GLY A 357 -18.16 10.93 7.31
N ILE A 358 -19.45 11.22 7.19
CA ILE A 358 -20.56 10.30 7.48
C ILE A 358 -21.62 10.41 6.38
N GLY A 359 -22.33 9.30 6.08
CA GLY A 359 -23.49 9.35 5.19
C GLY A 359 -24.58 10.25 5.77
N GLN A 360 -25.13 11.14 4.94
CA GLN A 360 -26.24 12.01 5.34
C GLN A 360 -27.50 11.20 5.72
N TYR A 361 -27.61 10.02 5.12
CA TYR A 361 -28.69 9.06 5.27
C TYR A 361 -28.12 7.66 5.48
N PRO A 362 -28.90 6.72 6.04
CA PRO A 362 -28.62 5.30 5.90
C PRO A 362 -28.52 4.90 4.41
N ILE A 363 -27.64 3.95 4.10
CA ILE A 363 -27.45 3.47 2.72
C ILE A 363 -28.77 2.94 2.18
N THR A 364 -29.16 3.42 1.00
CA THR A 364 -30.43 3.09 0.36
C THR A 364 -30.34 1.82 -0.49
N PHE A 365 -31.49 1.23 -0.82
CA PHE A 365 -31.54 0.15 -1.80
C PHE A 365 -31.02 0.58 -3.18
N ASP A 366 -31.26 1.82 -3.61
CA ASP A 366 -30.73 2.32 -4.89
C ASP A 366 -29.18 2.30 -4.91
N GLU A 367 -28.54 2.70 -3.82
CA GLU A 367 -27.08 2.68 -3.69
C GLU A 367 -26.55 1.25 -3.54
N TYR A 368 -27.19 0.42 -2.72
CA TYR A 368 -26.76 -0.96 -2.50
C TYR A 368 -26.98 -1.85 -3.74
N ASP A 369 -27.99 -1.56 -4.56
CA ASP A 369 -28.24 -2.30 -5.80
C ASP A 369 -27.14 -2.10 -6.84
N VAL A 370 -26.51 -0.93 -6.86
CA VAL A 370 -25.32 -0.66 -7.70
C VAL A 370 -24.18 -1.58 -7.29
N TYR A 371 -23.95 -1.73 -5.97
CA TYR A 371 -22.97 -2.68 -5.43
C TYR A 371 -23.30 -4.13 -5.85
N CYS A 372 -24.56 -4.55 -5.66
CA CYS A 372 -25.00 -5.90 -6.02
C CYS A 372 -24.75 -6.20 -7.51
N GLN A 373 -25.08 -5.24 -8.38
CA GLN A 373 -24.85 -5.35 -9.81
C GLN A 373 -23.36 -5.41 -10.15
N ALA A 374 -22.53 -4.53 -9.56
CA ALA A 374 -21.11 -4.46 -9.83
C ALA A 374 -20.35 -5.72 -9.39
N ARG A 375 -20.72 -6.30 -8.24
CA ARG A 375 -20.09 -7.52 -7.70
C ARG A 375 -20.76 -8.81 -8.14
N SER A 376 -21.88 -8.73 -8.86
CA SER A 376 -22.73 -9.88 -9.18
C SER A 376 -23.12 -10.68 -7.93
N VAL A 377 -23.44 -9.98 -6.84
CA VAL A 377 -23.96 -10.58 -5.60
C VAL A 377 -25.48 -10.45 -5.56
N GLU A 378 -26.13 -11.38 -4.87
CA GLU A 378 -27.58 -11.39 -4.75
C GLU A 378 -28.08 -10.12 -4.03
N LYS A 379 -29.20 -9.57 -4.52
CA LYS A 379 -29.84 -8.42 -3.89
C LYS A 379 -30.55 -8.88 -2.61
N PRO A 380 -30.37 -8.19 -1.47
CA PRO A 380 -31.10 -8.53 -0.25
C PRO A 380 -32.61 -8.34 -0.47
N ASP A 381 -33.39 -9.22 0.16
CA ASP A 381 -34.85 -9.18 0.12
C ASP A 381 -35.39 -7.87 0.72
N ASP A 382 -36.34 -7.24 0.05
CA ASP A 382 -37.00 -6.01 0.49
C ASP A 382 -38.31 -6.27 1.26
N GLU A 383 -38.61 -7.55 1.58
CA GLU A 383 -39.80 -8.01 2.30
C GLU A 383 -41.11 -7.64 1.59
N GLY A 384 -41.05 -7.32 0.30
CA GLY A 384 -42.17 -6.77 -0.46
C GLY A 384 -42.58 -5.35 -0.05
N TRP A 385 -41.78 -4.65 0.76
CA TRP A 385 -42.02 -3.27 1.19
C TRP A 385 -41.59 -2.23 0.15
N GLY A 386 -40.80 -2.66 -0.83
CA GLY A 386 -40.32 -1.88 -1.97
C GLY A 386 -38.93 -1.28 -1.73
N ARG A 387 -38.13 -1.26 -2.79
CA ARG A 387 -36.76 -0.69 -2.87
C ARG A 387 -36.76 0.83 -3.04
N GLY A 388 -35.71 1.39 -3.66
CA GLY A 388 -35.56 2.82 -3.93
C GLY A 388 -34.73 3.52 -2.86
N ARG A 389 -35.12 4.76 -2.52
CA ARG A 389 -34.57 5.54 -1.40
C ARG A 389 -34.91 5.01 0.00
N ARG A 390 -35.50 3.81 0.14
CA ARG A 390 -35.60 3.15 1.45
C ARG A 390 -34.24 2.63 1.87
N PRO A 391 -33.92 2.62 3.18
CA PRO A 391 -32.68 2.02 3.66
C PRO A 391 -32.62 0.54 3.27
N VAL A 392 -31.45 0.07 2.87
CA VAL A 392 -31.23 -1.36 2.65
C VAL A 392 -31.39 -2.11 3.97
N ILE A 393 -32.18 -3.17 3.94
CA ILE A 393 -32.42 -4.05 5.09
C ILE A 393 -31.97 -5.47 4.76
N ASN A 394 -32.03 -6.38 5.74
CA ASN A 394 -31.65 -7.78 5.59
C ASN A 394 -30.19 -8.00 5.16
N ILE A 395 -29.29 -7.12 5.61
CA ILE A 395 -27.85 -7.25 5.43
C ILE A 395 -27.14 -7.54 6.76
N SER A 396 -26.12 -8.40 6.73
CA SER A 396 -25.26 -8.64 7.88
C SER A 396 -24.22 -7.54 8.03
N TRP A 397 -23.58 -7.47 9.20
CA TRP A 397 -22.41 -6.60 9.42
C TRP A 397 -21.32 -6.82 8.36
N LYS A 398 -21.09 -8.08 7.96
CA LYS A 398 -20.08 -8.42 6.96
C LYS A 398 -20.46 -7.84 5.59
N ASP A 399 -21.72 -7.92 5.21
CA ASP A 399 -22.21 -7.38 3.95
C ASP A 399 -22.09 -5.86 3.89
N ALA A 400 -22.32 -5.18 5.03
CA ALA A 400 -22.10 -3.74 5.17
C ALA A 400 -20.61 -3.38 5.06
N ALA A 401 -19.71 -4.15 5.68
CA ALA A 401 -18.27 -3.95 5.57
C ALA A 401 -17.73 -4.19 4.14
N GLU A 402 -18.26 -5.20 3.44
CA GLU A 402 -17.92 -5.46 2.04
C GLU A 402 -18.43 -4.37 1.10
N TYR A 403 -19.61 -3.81 1.36
CA TYR A 403 -20.11 -2.63 0.66
C TYR A 403 -19.18 -1.43 0.84
N CYS A 404 -18.75 -1.12 2.07
CA CYS A 404 -17.78 -0.05 2.32
C CYS A 404 -16.47 -0.29 1.56
N ARG A 405 -15.92 -1.52 1.61
CA ARG A 405 -14.69 -1.88 0.89
C ARG A 405 -14.84 -1.67 -0.61
N TRP A 406 -15.95 -2.12 -1.19
CA TRP A 406 -16.23 -1.89 -2.61
C TRP A 406 -16.35 -0.39 -2.93
N LEU A 407 -17.04 0.38 -2.10
CA LEU A 407 -17.20 1.82 -2.30
C LEU A 407 -15.86 2.57 -2.23
N SER A 408 -14.95 2.12 -1.35
CA SER A 408 -13.56 2.62 -1.32
C SER A 408 -12.82 2.33 -2.61
N GLU A 409 -12.98 1.12 -3.16
CA GLU A 409 -12.41 0.76 -4.47
C GLU A 409 -13.01 1.59 -5.62
N GLN A 410 -14.28 1.97 -5.54
CA GLN A 410 -14.93 2.76 -6.60
C GLN A 410 -14.57 4.25 -6.55
N THR A 411 -14.35 4.81 -5.36
CA THR A 411 -14.15 6.26 -5.18
C THR A 411 -12.69 6.64 -4.93
N GLY A 412 -11.85 5.68 -4.52
CA GLY A 412 -10.48 5.93 -4.06
C GLY A 412 -10.38 6.54 -2.66
N GLN A 413 -11.51 6.66 -1.95
CA GLN A 413 -11.60 7.20 -0.59
C GLN A 413 -11.70 6.08 0.45
N ASP A 414 -11.38 6.36 1.72
CA ASP A 414 -11.48 5.37 2.80
C ASP A 414 -12.90 5.30 3.41
N TYR A 415 -13.81 4.62 2.71
CA TYR A 415 -15.12 4.30 3.24
C TYR A 415 -15.07 3.11 4.21
N ARG A 416 -15.72 3.28 5.36
CA ARG A 416 -15.81 2.27 6.43
C ARG A 416 -17.07 2.46 7.25
N LEU A 417 -17.42 1.44 8.03
CA LEU A 417 -18.40 1.60 9.12
C LEU A 417 -17.87 2.60 10.15
N LEU A 418 -18.78 3.42 10.68
CA LEU A 418 -18.48 4.32 11.80
C LEU A 418 -18.12 3.51 13.04
N THR A 419 -17.34 4.08 13.94
CA THR A 419 -17.28 3.53 15.31
C THR A 419 -18.55 3.87 16.08
N GLU A 420 -18.87 3.13 17.14
CA GLU A 420 -20.02 3.41 18.00
C GLU A 420 -19.97 4.85 18.54
N ALA A 421 -18.77 5.31 18.92
CA ALA A 421 -18.55 6.67 19.37
C ALA A 421 -18.78 7.72 18.27
N GLN A 422 -18.31 7.46 17.05
CA GLN A 422 -18.57 8.33 15.90
C GLN A 422 -20.08 8.43 15.62
N TRP A 423 -20.80 7.31 15.69
CA TRP A 423 -22.25 7.27 15.50
C TRP A 423 -22.99 8.07 16.58
N GLU A 424 -22.67 7.89 17.87
CA GLU A 424 -23.35 8.62 18.94
C GLU A 424 -23.03 10.13 18.91
N TYR A 425 -21.80 10.50 18.59
CA TYR A 425 -21.40 11.89 18.39
C TYR A 425 -22.23 12.56 17.28
N ALA A 426 -22.33 11.88 16.14
CA ALA A 426 -23.10 12.30 14.99
C ALA A 426 -24.59 12.40 15.32
N CYS A 427 -25.16 11.40 16.02
CA CYS A 427 -26.56 11.36 16.44
C CYS A 427 -26.90 12.56 17.32
N ARG A 428 -26.08 12.83 18.34
CA ARG A 428 -26.29 13.92 19.30
C ARG A 428 -26.20 15.29 18.66
N ALA A 429 -25.31 15.50 17.69
CA ALA A 429 -25.08 16.79 17.03
C ALA A 429 -24.96 17.98 18.01
N GLY A 430 -24.26 17.76 19.13
CA GLY A 430 -24.09 18.74 20.22
C GLY A 430 -25.17 18.73 21.30
N SER A 431 -26.27 17.99 21.13
CA SER A 431 -27.29 17.79 22.17
C SER A 431 -26.74 17.01 23.37
N LYS A 432 -27.16 17.44 24.56
CA LYS A 432 -26.92 16.73 25.84
C LYS A 432 -28.16 15.97 26.34
N GLY A 433 -29.27 16.08 25.63
CA GLY A 433 -30.52 15.40 25.98
C GLY A 433 -30.56 13.95 25.54
N ARG A 434 -31.71 13.32 25.79
CA ARG A 434 -32.05 11.96 25.32
C ARG A 434 -32.09 11.86 23.80
N TYR A 435 -32.55 12.91 23.13
CA TYR A 435 -32.61 13.00 21.67
C TYR A 435 -31.77 14.18 21.16
N CYS A 436 -31.51 14.20 19.85
CA CYS A 436 -30.80 15.30 19.18
C CYS A 436 -31.55 16.65 19.28
N PHE A 437 -32.85 16.61 19.55
CA PHE A 437 -33.75 17.76 19.78
C PHE A 437 -34.08 18.01 21.25
N GLY A 438 -33.36 17.38 22.19
CA GLY A 438 -33.56 17.52 23.63
C GLY A 438 -34.34 16.36 24.25
N ASP A 439 -35.05 16.60 25.35
CA ASP A 439 -35.69 15.53 26.16
C ASP A 439 -37.19 15.36 25.91
N ASN A 440 -37.80 16.19 25.08
CA ASN A 440 -39.25 16.17 24.85
C ASN A 440 -39.64 15.12 23.80
N GLU A 441 -39.93 13.91 24.27
CA GLU A 441 -40.34 12.76 23.46
C GLU A 441 -41.57 13.01 22.55
N SER A 442 -42.44 13.97 22.89
CA SER A 442 -43.58 14.32 22.00
C SER A 442 -43.13 14.85 20.63
N GLN A 443 -41.87 15.28 20.48
CA GLN A 443 -41.30 15.71 19.21
C GLN A 443 -40.73 14.55 18.38
N LEU A 444 -40.61 13.33 18.93
CA LEU A 444 -39.96 12.20 18.26
C LEU A 444 -40.55 11.90 16.88
N SER A 445 -41.87 12.00 16.72
CA SER A 445 -42.56 11.78 15.44
C SER A 445 -42.15 12.75 14.32
N LYS A 446 -41.48 13.87 14.65
CA LYS A 446 -40.92 14.80 13.66
C LYS A 446 -39.53 14.41 13.17
N TYR A 447 -38.81 13.56 13.92
CA TYR A 447 -37.39 13.24 13.67
C TYR A 447 -37.16 11.75 13.37
N ALA A 448 -38.09 10.86 13.75
CA ALA A 448 -37.88 9.43 13.67
C ALA A 448 -39.11 8.68 13.13
N TRP A 449 -38.81 7.65 12.32
CA TRP A 449 -39.74 6.58 12.03
C TRP A 449 -39.57 5.47 13.06
N TYR A 450 -40.57 5.25 13.90
CA TYR A 450 -40.55 4.26 14.97
C TYR A 450 -41.86 3.47 14.98
N ALA A 451 -42.01 2.53 15.91
CA ALA A 451 -43.11 1.56 15.92
C ALA A 451 -44.52 2.18 15.76
N GLU A 452 -44.75 3.40 16.27
CA GLU A 452 -46.07 4.03 16.21
C GLU A 452 -46.40 4.72 14.88
N ASN A 453 -45.39 5.23 14.14
CA ASN A 453 -45.62 6.01 12.91
C ASN A 453 -45.06 5.37 11.63
N SER A 454 -44.19 4.35 11.73
CA SER A 454 -43.54 3.71 10.58
C SER A 454 -44.47 2.82 9.75
N ARG A 455 -45.66 2.50 10.27
CA ARG A 455 -46.60 1.55 9.65
C ARG A 455 -45.98 0.16 9.43
N ASN A 456 -45.14 -0.27 10.37
CA ASN A 456 -44.46 -1.57 10.41
C ASN A 456 -43.54 -1.83 9.20
N LYS A 457 -42.91 -0.79 8.65
CA LYS A 457 -41.90 -0.92 7.59
C LYS A 457 -40.94 0.27 7.57
N PRO A 458 -39.73 0.13 7.01
CA PRO A 458 -38.87 1.26 6.74
C PRO A 458 -39.52 2.27 5.78
N GLN A 459 -39.21 3.54 5.97
CA GLN A 459 -39.65 4.63 5.12
C GLN A 459 -38.48 5.16 4.29
N PRO A 460 -38.74 5.86 3.17
CA PRO A 460 -37.69 6.52 2.42
C PRO A 460 -36.86 7.45 3.33
N VAL A 461 -35.55 7.45 3.14
CA VAL A 461 -34.64 8.25 3.96
C VAL A 461 -34.89 9.74 3.79
N GLY A 462 -34.72 10.51 4.86
CA GLY A 462 -34.79 11.97 4.81
C GLY A 462 -36.19 12.57 4.71
N GLU A 463 -37.25 11.81 5.01
CA GLU A 463 -38.63 12.32 5.00
C GLU A 463 -39.04 13.11 6.27
N LEU A 464 -38.22 13.04 7.33
CA LEU A 464 -38.43 13.72 8.61
C LEU A 464 -37.35 14.79 8.87
N GLU A 465 -37.41 15.49 10.01
CA GLU A 465 -36.43 16.53 10.35
C GLU A 465 -35.05 15.92 10.64
N ALA A 466 -34.00 16.56 10.10
CA ALA A 466 -32.62 16.25 10.44
C ALA A 466 -32.21 16.80 11.81
N ASN A 467 -31.13 16.26 12.38
CA ASN A 467 -30.48 16.87 13.53
C ASN A 467 -29.74 18.17 13.16
N ALA A 468 -29.13 18.83 14.16
CA ALA A 468 -28.45 20.12 13.99
C ALA A 468 -27.26 20.09 12.99
N TRP A 469 -26.78 18.91 12.60
CA TRP A 469 -25.70 18.72 11.63
C TRP A 469 -26.18 18.22 10.26
N GLY A 470 -27.50 18.17 10.04
CA GLY A 470 -28.07 17.79 8.75
C GLY A 470 -28.12 16.29 8.50
N LEU A 471 -27.97 15.46 9.54
CA LEU A 471 -28.11 14.01 9.48
C LEU A 471 -29.55 13.59 9.77
N TYR A 472 -30.07 12.67 8.98
CA TYR A 472 -31.45 12.19 9.05
C TYR A 472 -31.52 10.79 9.66
N ASP A 473 -32.70 10.42 10.12
CA ASP A 473 -33.04 9.05 10.55
C ASP A 473 -32.24 8.48 11.75
N MET A 474 -31.37 9.27 12.40
CA MET A 474 -30.51 8.86 13.52
C MET A 474 -31.24 8.34 14.79
N HIS A 475 -32.57 8.39 14.83
CA HIS A 475 -33.41 7.96 15.95
C HIS A 475 -34.46 6.91 15.54
N GLY A 476 -34.36 6.32 14.35
CA GLY A 476 -35.31 5.32 13.88
C GLY A 476 -35.09 4.87 12.43
N ASN A 477 -36.16 4.47 11.76
CA ASN A 477 -36.20 3.85 10.44
C ASN A 477 -35.62 2.42 10.43
N VAL A 478 -34.31 2.27 10.65
CA VAL A 478 -33.61 0.97 10.73
C VAL A 478 -32.52 0.99 11.80
N TRP A 479 -32.14 -0.19 12.28
CA TRP A 479 -30.91 -0.33 13.05
C TRP A 479 -29.69 -0.21 12.13
N GLU A 480 -28.66 0.50 12.59
CA GLU A 480 -27.45 0.78 11.84
C GLU A 480 -26.25 0.05 12.44
N TRP A 481 -25.56 -0.73 11.61
CA TRP A 481 -24.31 -1.41 11.99
C TRP A 481 -23.17 -0.41 12.17
N VAL A 482 -22.44 -0.53 13.28
CA VAL A 482 -21.17 0.18 13.51
C VAL A 482 -20.01 -0.82 13.57
N HIS A 483 -18.77 -0.32 13.50
CA HIS A 483 -17.57 -1.14 13.44
C HIS A 483 -17.37 -2.00 14.69
N ASP A 484 -17.71 -1.47 15.86
CA ASP A 484 -17.28 -1.98 17.16
C ASP A 484 -17.85 -3.37 17.48
N TRP A 485 -17.03 -4.16 18.17
CA TRP A 485 -17.50 -5.30 18.94
C TRP A 485 -18.17 -4.79 20.22
N PHE A 486 -19.25 -5.44 20.64
CA PHE A 486 -19.99 -5.05 21.84
C PHE A 486 -19.20 -5.33 23.11
N GLU A 487 -19.05 -4.30 23.94
CA GLU A 487 -18.50 -4.34 25.30
C GLU A 487 -19.16 -3.24 26.14
N GLY A 488 -19.18 -3.42 27.47
CA GLY A 488 -19.70 -2.38 28.37
C GLY A 488 -18.78 -1.17 28.44
N TYR A 489 -19.35 0.02 28.64
CA TYR A 489 -18.55 1.24 28.69
C TYR A 489 -17.65 1.29 29.93
N SER A 490 -16.57 2.06 29.80
CA SER A 490 -15.63 2.38 30.88
C SER A 490 -15.77 3.85 31.29
N GLN A 491 -15.52 4.20 32.56
CA GLN A 491 -15.53 5.60 33.01
C GLN A 491 -14.39 6.46 32.41
N SER A 492 -13.35 5.84 31.84
CA SER A 492 -12.17 6.55 31.36
C SER A 492 -12.46 7.40 30.13
N ALA A 493 -11.81 8.55 30.04
CA ALA A 493 -11.81 9.36 28.84
C ALA A 493 -11.14 8.60 27.67
N GLN A 494 -11.69 8.72 26.47
CA GLN A 494 -11.21 8.02 25.28
C GLN A 494 -10.94 9.00 24.14
N SER A 495 -9.97 8.67 23.28
CA SER A 495 -9.63 9.41 22.07
C SER A 495 -9.73 8.48 20.86
N ASN A 496 -10.61 8.81 19.91
CA ASN A 496 -10.93 8.00 18.72
C ASN A 496 -11.11 6.49 19.01
N PRO A 497 -11.97 6.10 19.98
CA PRO A 497 -12.15 4.69 20.32
C PRO A 497 -12.72 3.90 19.13
N SER A 498 -12.20 2.69 18.95
CA SER A 498 -12.58 1.73 17.90
C SER A 498 -13.16 0.42 18.46
N GLY A 499 -13.59 0.45 19.72
CA GLY A 499 -14.08 -0.72 20.45
C GLY A 499 -12.97 -1.74 20.77
N PRO A 500 -13.35 -2.88 21.38
CA PRO A 500 -12.41 -3.94 21.71
C PRO A 500 -11.94 -4.69 20.46
N LYS A 501 -10.76 -5.32 20.53
CA LYS A 501 -10.14 -6.04 19.41
C LYS A 501 -10.92 -7.29 18.96
N SER A 502 -11.75 -7.84 19.83
CA SER A 502 -12.54 -9.05 19.58
C SER A 502 -13.78 -9.06 20.46
N GLY A 503 -14.85 -9.69 19.99
CA GLY A 503 -16.08 -9.89 20.76
C GLY A 503 -16.97 -10.95 20.12
N SER A 504 -18.14 -11.15 20.71
CA SER A 504 -19.12 -12.14 20.24
C SER A 504 -20.20 -11.52 19.35
N ASN A 505 -20.52 -10.25 19.57
CA ASN A 505 -21.60 -9.53 18.88
C ASN A 505 -21.08 -8.17 18.40
N ARG A 506 -21.53 -7.72 17.24
CA ARG A 506 -21.28 -6.36 16.73
C ARG A 506 -22.33 -5.40 17.27
N VAL A 507 -21.95 -4.13 17.44
CA VAL A 507 -22.86 -3.10 17.90
C VAL A 507 -23.79 -2.65 16.77
N ILE A 508 -25.05 -2.40 17.12
CA ILE A 508 -26.05 -1.70 16.30
C ILE A 508 -26.56 -0.48 17.07
N ARG A 509 -26.90 0.58 16.35
CA ARG A 509 -27.41 1.85 16.88
C ARG A 509 -28.64 2.30 16.10
N GLY A 510 -29.37 3.31 16.60
CA GLY A 510 -30.62 3.81 15.98
C GLY A 510 -31.79 3.79 16.96
#